data_AF-A0AAJ2CM19-F1
#
_entry.id   AF-A0AAJ2CM19-F1
#
_cell.length_a   1.000
_cell.length_b   1.000
_cell.length_c   1.000
_cell.angle_alpha   90.00
_cell.angle_beta   90.00
_cell.angle_gamma   90.00
#
_symmetry.space_group_name_H-M   'P 1'
#
loop_
_entity.id
_entity.type
_entity.pdbx_description
1 polymer ?
#
loop_
_entity_poly.entity_id
_entity_poly.type
_entity_poly.pdbx_seq_one_letter_code
_entity_poly.pdbx_strand_id
1 'polypeptide(L)'
;FDPPYYKKGRGLYTNFYNHGDHDNLAKTINSTMANRKWIVTYDTTSEIKQMYSKYDSITFNLSYTLQEKKNGSEYMFFSKKTNRLDNEHELLKIVKNRD
;
A
#
# COMPACT_ATOMS: atom_id res chain seq x y z
N PHE A 1 -2.89 0.71 8.04
CA PHE A 1 -4.07 0.12 7.42
C PHE A 1 -3.60 -0.79 6.31
N ASP A 2 -4.20 -1.96 6.18
CA ASP A 2 -3.88 -2.92 5.12
C ASP A 2 -5.18 -3.54 4.60
N PRO A 3 -5.96 -2.77 3.83
CA PRO A 3 -7.26 -3.19 3.32
C PRO A 3 -7.12 -4.26 2.23
N PRO A 4 -8.22 -4.91 1.81
CA PRO A 4 -8.19 -5.78 0.64
C PRO A 4 -7.55 -5.10 -0.57
N TYR A 5 -6.79 -5.83 -1.38
CA TYR A 5 -6.17 -5.26 -2.58
C TYR A 5 -7.21 -4.79 -3.60
N TYR A 6 -6.89 -3.76 -4.37
CA TYR A 6 -7.81 -3.20 -5.35
C TYR A 6 -7.98 -4.12 -6.56
N LYS A 7 -6.88 -4.51 -7.22
CA LYS A 7 -6.94 -5.36 -8.42
C LYS A 7 -6.87 -6.83 -8.06
N LYS A 8 -5.98 -7.18 -7.15
CA LYS A 8 -5.77 -8.57 -6.71
C LYS A 8 -6.83 -9.06 -5.71
N GLY A 9 -7.67 -8.16 -5.18
CA GLY A 9 -8.55 -8.47 -4.06
C GLY A 9 -9.55 -9.59 -4.34
N ARG A 10 -10.18 -9.59 -5.52
CA ARG A 10 -11.17 -10.61 -5.92
C ARG A 10 -10.63 -12.05 -5.92
N GLY A 11 -9.33 -12.23 -6.12
CA GLY A 11 -8.70 -13.56 -6.10
C GLY A 11 -8.15 -13.97 -4.73
N LEU A 12 -8.11 -13.05 -3.76
CA LEU A 12 -7.42 -13.25 -2.48
C LEU A 12 -8.35 -13.16 -1.27
N TYR A 13 -9.47 -12.45 -1.38
CA TYR A 13 -10.39 -12.23 -0.26
C TYR A 13 -11.83 -12.60 -0.64
N THR A 14 -12.51 -13.30 0.27
CA THR A 14 -13.94 -13.61 0.15
C THR A 14 -14.79 -12.34 0.18
N ASN A 15 -14.42 -11.37 1.02
CA ASN A 15 -15.04 -10.05 1.13
C ASN A 15 -14.12 -8.99 0.53
N PHE A 16 -14.07 -8.93 -0.80
CA PHE A 16 -13.30 -7.93 -1.53
C PHE A 16 -14.04 -6.58 -1.53
N TYR A 17 -13.26 -5.50 -1.55
CA TYR A 17 -13.79 -4.15 -1.68
C TYR A 17 -14.03 -3.82 -3.15
N ASN A 18 -15.09 -3.07 -3.42
CA ASN A 18 -15.27 -2.41 -4.71
C ASN A 18 -14.60 -1.03 -4.70
N HIS A 19 -14.55 -0.37 -5.86
CA HIS A 19 -13.95 0.95 -6.01
C HIS A 19 -14.50 1.99 -5.01
N GLY A 20 -15.82 1.99 -4.79
CA GLY A 20 -16.48 2.90 -3.86
C GLY A 20 -16.10 2.63 -2.40
N ASP A 21 -15.89 1.37 -2.02
CA ASP A 21 -15.42 1.02 -0.67
C ASP A 21 -13.99 1.56 -0.44
N HIS A 22 -13.11 1.43 -1.43
CA HIS A 22 -11.76 1.98 -1.38
C HIS A 22 -11.75 3.52 -1.28
N ASP A 23 -12.57 4.18 -2.08
CA ASP A 23 -12.71 5.64 -2.07
C ASP A 23 -13.27 6.13 -0.72
N ASN A 24 -14.29 5.45 -0.18
CA ASN A 24 -14.84 5.75 1.14
C ASN A 24 -13.80 5.56 2.24
N LEU A 25 -12.98 4.50 2.18
CA LEU A 25 -11.89 4.31 3.13
C LEU A 25 -10.86 5.44 3.03
N ALA A 26 -10.44 5.82 1.82
CA ALA A 26 -9.48 6.92 1.62
C ALA A 26 -10.00 8.25 2.18
N LYS A 27 -11.27 8.58 1.91
CA LYS A 27 -11.95 9.77 2.46
C LYS A 27 -12.05 9.72 3.98
N THR A 28 -12.34 8.56 4.54
CA THR A 28 -12.45 8.35 6.00
C THR A 28 -11.10 8.53 6.66
N ILE A 29 -10.03 7.93 6.13
CA ILE A 29 -8.67 8.13 6.63
C ILE A 29 -8.28 9.61 6.56
N ASN A 30 -8.51 10.27 5.41
CA ASN A 30 -8.18 11.68 5.25
C ASN A 30 -8.90 12.60 6.25
N SER A 31 -10.19 12.38 6.49
CA SER A 31 -11.00 13.22 7.39
C SER A 31 -10.76 12.93 8.87
N THR A 32 -10.72 11.65 9.25
CA THR A 32 -10.69 11.25 10.67
C THR A 32 -9.27 11.16 11.24
N MET A 33 -8.27 10.96 10.38
CA MET A 33 -6.88 10.74 10.80
C MET A 33 -5.95 11.93 10.49
N ALA A 34 -6.49 13.10 10.15
CA ALA A 34 -5.70 14.28 9.74
C ALA A 34 -4.56 14.65 10.71
N ASN A 35 -4.76 14.45 12.01
CA ASN A 35 -3.79 14.77 13.06
C ASN A 35 -3.14 13.52 13.70
N ARG A 36 -3.26 12.36 13.06
CA ARG A 36 -2.72 11.09 13.56
C ARG A 36 -1.68 10.53 12.61
N LYS A 37 -0.76 9.74 13.14
CA LYS A 37 0.19 8.97 12.34
C LYS A 37 -0.53 7.76 11.76
N TRP A 38 -0.37 7.54 10.46
CA TRP A 38 -0.86 6.35 9.78
C TRP A 38 -0.02 6.02 8.56
N ILE A 39 -0.12 4.76 8.16
CA ILE A 39 0.42 4.20 6.93
C ILE A 39 -0.71 3.38 6.29
N VAL A 40 -0.81 3.38 4.97
CA VAL A 40 -1.67 2.42 4.24
C VAL A 40 -0.91 1.78 3.09
N THR A 41 -1.09 0.47 2.94
CA THR A 41 -0.48 -0.34 1.88
C THR A 41 -1.54 -0.83 0.89
N TYR A 42 -1.15 -0.97 -0.38
CA TYR A 42 -2.02 -1.39 -1.49
C TYR A 42 -1.21 -1.97 -2.64
N ASP A 43 -1.84 -2.76 -3.51
CA ASP A 43 -1.29 -3.09 -4.81
C ASP A 43 -1.18 -1.86 -5.72
N THR A 44 -0.18 -1.86 -6.61
CA THR A 44 0.12 -0.72 -7.49
C THR A 44 -0.91 -0.53 -8.59
N THR A 45 -1.86 0.38 -8.38
CA THR A 45 -2.90 0.76 -9.36
C THR A 45 -3.04 2.27 -9.48
N SER A 46 -3.47 2.74 -10.65
CA SER A 46 -3.73 4.17 -10.92
C SER A 46 -4.76 4.76 -9.97
N GLU A 47 -5.81 4.00 -9.67
CA GLU A 47 -6.95 4.44 -8.88
C GLU A 47 -6.55 4.67 -7.43
N ILE A 48 -5.81 3.74 -6.83
CA ILE A 48 -5.27 3.92 -5.48
C ILE A 48 -4.30 5.10 -5.44
N LYS A 49 -3.42 5.25 -6.44
CA LYS A 49 -2.51 6.40 -6.51
C LYS A 49 -3.27 7.73 -6.57
N GLN A 50 -4.39 7.78 -7.28
CA GLN A 50 -5.23 8.96 -7.36
C GLN A 50 -5.92 9.26 -6.02
N MET A 51 -6.49 8.25 -5.35
CA MET A 51 -7.18 8.39 -4.06
C MET A 51 -6.27 8.99 -2.97
N TYR A 52 -4.99 8.60 -2.95
CA TYR A 52 -4.01 9.06 -1.97
C TYR A 52 -3.01 10.08 -2.52
N SER A 53 -3.30 10.71 -3.66
CA SER A 53 -2.38 11.62 -4.38
C SER A 53 -1.86 12.83 -3.57
N LYS A 54 -2.53 13.18 -2.45
CA LYS A 54 -2.14 14.26 -1.53
C LYS A 54 -1.13 13.83 -0.46
N TYR A 55 -0.76 12.56 -0.43
CA TYR A 55 0.12 11.98 0.55
C TYR A 55 1.39 11.48 -0.10
N ASP A 56 2.48 11.57 0.67
CA ASP A 56 3.72 10.97 0.22
C ASP A 56 3.59 9.45 0.19
N SER A 57 4.32 8.85 -0.74
CA SER A 57 4.33 7.41 -0.90
C SER A 57 5.67 6.90 -1.39
N ILE A 58 5.86 5.61 -1.18
CA ILE A 58 6.89 4.84 -1.86
C ILE A 58 6.26 3.66 -2.57
N THR A 59 7.00 3.15 -3.55
CA THR A 59 6.74 1.82 -4.12
C THR A 59 7.82 0.88 -3.64
N PHE A 60 7.42 -0.29 -3.16
CA PHE A 60 8.35 -1.35 -2.79
C PHE A 60 7.93 -2.65 -3.48
N ASN A 61 8.91 -3.52 -3.72
CA ASN A 61 8.67 -4.81 -4.34
C ASN A 61 8.37 -5.84 -3.25
N LEU A 62 7.61 -6.87 -3.62
CA LEU A 62 7.31 -8.07 -2.85
C LEU A 62 7.70 -9.29 -3.68
N SER A 63 8.68 -10.03 -3.18
CA SER A 63 9.09 -11.32 -3.73
C SER A 63 8.37 -12.43 -2.97
N TYR A 64 7.24 -12.89 -3.48
CA TYR A 64 6.57 -14.07 -2.92
C TYR A 64 7.10 -15.34 -3.61
N THR A 65 7.41 -16.38 -2.82
CA THR A 65 8.00 -17.65 -3.30
C THR A 65 6.99 -18.79 -3.44
N LEU A 66 5.67 -18.53 -3.32
CA LEU A 66 4.69 -19.59 -3.08
C LEU A 66 4.43 -20.59 -4.22
N GLN A 67 4.98 -20.41 -5.43
CA GLN A 67 5.13 -21.47 -6.44
C GLN A 67 5.80 -20.98 -7.73
N GLU A 68 5.72 -19.67 -8.01
CA GLU A 68 6.46 -18.99 -9.09
C GLU A 68 6.97 -17.67 -8.53
N LYS A 69 8.18 -17.23 -8.92
CA LYS A 69 8.68 -15.87 -8.59
C LYS A 69 7.79 -14.83 -9.29
N LYS A 70 6.67 -14.48 -8.66
CA LYS A 70 5.85 -13.34 -9.07
C LYS A 70 6.36 -12.12 -8.33
N ASN A 71 6.98 -11.20 -9.07
CA ASN A 71 7.33 -9.88 -8.58
C ASN A 71 6.02 -9.08 -8.43
N GLY A 72 5.55 -8.94 -7.20
CA GLY A 72 4.52 -7.95 -6.87
C GLY A 72 5.17 -6.61 -6.54
N SER A 73 4.51 -5.50 -6.81
CA SER A 73 4.85 -4.21 -6.23
C SER A 73 3.65 -3.63 -5.50
N GLU A 74 3.93 -2.89 -4.44
CA GLU A 74 2.93 -2.24 -3.60
C GLU A 74 3.27 -0.78 -3.36
N TYR A 75 2.22 0.02 -3.20
CA TYR A 75 2.33 1.36 -2.66
C TYR A 75 2.27 1.31 -1.14
N MET A 76 3.09 2.14 -0.50
CA MET A 76 2.94 2.51 0.91
C MET A 76 2.77 4.02 0.98
N PHE A 77 1.62 4.48 1.45
CA PHE A 77 1.31 5.89 1.65
C PHE A 77 1.42 6.27 3.12
N PHE A 78 1.86 7.49 3.39
CA PHE A 78 2.14 7.95 4.74
C PHE A 78 1.31 9.19 5.09
N SER A 79 0.89 9.26 6.35
CA SER A 79 0.37 10.50 6.91
C SER A 79 1.43 11.59 6.89
N LYS A 80 1.02 12.87 6.79
CA LYS A 80 1.92 14.03 6.92
C LYS A 80 2.58 14.17 8.30
N LYS A 81 2.15 13.37 9.29
CA LYS A 81 2.70 13.32 10.64
C LYS A 81 3.68 12.16 10.84
N THR A 82 3.87 11.32 9.83
CA THR A 82 4.83 10.22 9.87
C THR A 82 6.23 10.77 9.63
N ASN A 83 7.14 10.53 10.58
CA ASN A 83 8.55 10.85 10.37
C ASN A 83 9.15 9.80 9.45
N ARG A 84 9.74 10.22 8.34
CA ARG A 84 10.37 9.35 7.34
C ARG A 84 11.88 9.56 7.36
N LEU A 85 12.60 8.50 7.03
CA LEU A 85 14.05 8.54 6.86
C LEU A 85 14.35 8.80 5.38
N ASP A 86 15.34 9.64 5.11
CA ASP A 86 15.71 10.00 3.73
C ASP A 86 16.20 8.78 2.92
N ASN A 87 16.70 7.74 3.60
CA ASN A 87 17.26 6.53 3.00
C ASN A 87 16.35 5.29 3.12
N GLU A 88 15.04 5.46 3.30
CA GLU A 88 14.11 4.34 3.47
C GLU A 88 14.15 3.30 2.33
N HIS A 89 14.45 3.71 1.10
CA HIS A 89 14.65 2.81 -0.04
C HIS A 89 15.80 1.81 0.14
N GLU A 90 16.81 2.17 0.94
CA GLU A 90 17.95 1.29 1.23
C GLU A 90 17.60 0.25 2.28
N LEU A 91 16.67 0.58 3.18
CA LEU A 91 16.22 -0.26 4.29
C LEU A 91 15.12 -1.23 3.87
N LEU A 92 14.32 -0.87 2.87
CA LEU A 92 13.24 -1.70 2.33
C LEU A 92 13.72 -2.71 1.27
N LYS A 93 15.01 -3.03 1.26
CA LYS A 93 15.55 -4.13 0.46
C LYS A 93 15.03 -5.44 1.03
N ILE A 94 14.18 -6.14 0.29
CA ILE A 94 13.86 -7.52 0.59
C ILE A 94 15.17 -8.30 0.65
N VAL A 95 15.40 -8.96 1.79
CA VAL A 95 16.47 -9.94 1.94
C VAL A 95 16.27 -10.96 0.84
N LYS A 96 17.07 -10.85 -0.23
CA LYS A 96 17.29 -11.99 -1.13
C LYS A 96 17.93 -13.04 -0.22
N ASN A 97 17.18 -14.06 0.16
CA ASN A 97 17.80 -15.27 0.69
C ASN A 97 18.85 -15.65 -0.36
N ARG A 98 20.11 -15.58 0.06
CA ARG A 98 21.24 -16.06 -0.73
C ARG A 98 21.06 -17.57 -0.75
N ASP A 99 20.83 -18.12 -1.94
CA ASP A 99 21.04 -19.53 -2.19
C ASP A 99 22.51 -19.90 -1.91
#